data_AF-A0ABD2YD49-F1
#
_entry.id   AF-A0ABD2YD49-F1
#
_cell.length_a   1.000
_cell.length_b   1.000
_cell.length_c   1.000
_cell.angle_alpha   90.00
_cell.angle_beta   90.00
_cell.angle_gamma   90.00
#
_symmetry.space_group_name_H-M   'P 1'
#
loop_
_entity.id
_entity.type
_entity.pdbx_description
1 polymer ?
#
loop_
_entity_poly.entity_id
_entity_poly.type
_entity_poly.pdbx_seq_one_letter_code
_entity_poly.pdbx_strand_id
1 'polypeptide(L)'
;MVGKAPFDGQLLDVHFKVTYHDIEAIDPDYFKNLKWMLENDISDILDLTFSIDADEEKLILYERTEVTDYELIPGGRNIRVTEENKHQYVDLVAEHRLTTAIRPQINAFLEGFNELIHRDLISIFNDKELELLISGLPDIDLDDLRANTEYSGYSAASPVIQWFWEVVQGLSKEDKARLLQFVTGTSKVPLEGFSALQGISGSQKFQIHKAGSPDHLPSARTCLNQLDLREYPSKQHLEERLLLAIHEANERFGYG
;
A
#
# COMPACT_ATOMS: atom_id res chain seq x y z
N MET A 1 -17.86 -14.08 -24.66
CA MET A 1 -19.15 -14.68 -25.06
C MET A 1 -19.41 -15.79 -24.06
N VAL A 2 -20.67 -15.99 -23.64
CA VAL A 2 -21.09 -16.72 -22.41
C VAL A 2 -21.01 -15.79 -21.19
N GLY A 3 -22.08 -15.52 -20.42
CA GLY A 3 -23.47 -15.95 -20.57
C GLY A 3 -24.27 -15.74 -19.28
N LYS A 4 -25.16 -14.74 -19.29
CA LYS A 4 -26.47 -14.67 -18.59
C LYS A 4 -26.51 -14.91 -17.06
N ALA A 5 -26.45 -13.79 -16.31
CA ALA A 5 -27.51 -13.21 -15.45
C ALA A 5 -28.15 -14.04 -14.30
N PRO A 6 -28.76 -13.38 -13.30
CA PRO A 6 -28.17 -12.46 -12.30
C PRO A 6 -28.56 -12.93 -10.88
N PHE A 7 -27.71 -12.85 -9.84
CA PHE A 7 -28.22 -13.05 -8.48
C PHE A 7 -27.42 -12.29 -7.40
N ASP A 8 -28.18 -11.42 -6.73
CA ASP A 8 -28.09 -10.93 -5.35
C ASP A 8 -26.75 -10.48 -4.78
N GLY A 9 -26.40 -9.24 -5.09
CA GLY A 9 -26.56 -8.16 -4.09
C GLY A 9 -25.80 -8.23 -2.76
N GLN A 10 -24.85 -9.15 -2.59
CA GLN A 10 -23.94 -9.17 -1.44
C GLN A 10 -22.53 -8.89 -1.92
N LEU A 11 -22.16 -7.61 -1.77
CA LEU A 11 -20.82 -7.11 -1.99
C LEU A 11 -19.79 -8.02 -1.29
N LEU A 12 -18.64 -8.15 -1.93
CA LEU A 12 -17.42 -8.56 -1.26
C LEU A 12 -17.14 -7.57 -0.14
N ASP A 13 -17.62 -7.84 1.07
CA ASP A 13 -17.03 -7.32 2.33
C ASP A 13 -15.65 -7.98 2.50
N VAL A 14 -14.77 -7.76 1.53
CA VAL A 14 -13.36 -7.64 1.83
C VAL A 14 -13.23 -6.18 2.22
N HIS A 15 -13.37 -5.91 3.52
CA HIS A 15 -13.12 -4.58 4.06
C HIS A 15 -11.63 -4.28 3.92
N PHE A 16 -11.19 -3.93 2.72
CA PHE A 16 -10.03 -3.09 2.55
C PHE A 16 -10.41 -1.76 3.18
N LYS A 17 -10.09 -1.58 4.47
CA LYS A 17 -10.19 -0.26 5.07
C LYS A 17 -9.08 0.58 4.46
N VAL A 18 -9.42 1.19 3.34
CA VAL A 18 -8.57 2.11 2.63
C VAL A 18 -8.27 3.30 3.54
N THR A 19 -7.01 3.69 3.57
CA THR A 19 -6.54 4.84 4.32
C THR A 19 -5.90 5.84 3.37
N TYR A 20 -5.72 7.08 3.81
CA TYR A 20 -5.04 8.08 3.00
C TYR A 20 -3.58 7.70 2.68
N HIS A 21 -2.94 6.79 3.43
CA HIS A 21 -1.60 6.29 3.11
C HIS A 21 -1.59 5.49 1.80
N ASP A 22 -2.69 4.82 1.46
CA ASP A 22 -2.79 4.03 0.22
C ASP A 22 -2.81 4.92 -1.03
N ILE A 23 -3.17 6.19 -0.87
CA ILE A 23 -3.08 7.20 -1.94
C ILE A 23 -1.63 7.42 -2.34
N GLU A 24 -0.67 7.29 -1.42
CA GLU A 24 0.74 7.54 -1.73
C GLU A 24 1.23 6.68 -2.90
N ALA A 25 0.73 5.44 -3.03
CA ALA A 25 1.12 4.55 -4.13
C ALA A 25 0.53 4.93 -5.51
N ILE A 26 -0.53 5.73 -5.54
CA ILE A 26 -1.28 6.08 -6.76
C ILE A 26 -1.06 7.54 -7.15
N ASP A 27 -1.12 8.44 -6.16
CA ASP A 27 -1.00 9.88 -6.31
C ASP A 27 -0.18 10.47 -5.14
N PRO A 28 1.16 10.42 -5.22
CA PRO A 28 2.06 10.85 -4.14
C PRO A 28 1.95 12.33 -3.84
N ASP A 29 1.64 13.16 -4.83
CA ASP A 29 1.51 14.60 -4.63
C ASP A 29 0.20 14.93 -3.91
N TYR A 30 -0.89 14.23 -4.25
CA TYR A 30 -2.13 14.33 -3.49
C TYR A 30 -1.99 13.80 -2.06
N PHE A 31 -1.28 12.68 -1.85
CA PHE A 31 -0.95 12.19 -0.52
C PHE A 31 -0.22 13.24 0.33
N LYS A 32 0.78 13.93 -0.23
CA LYS A 32 1.48 15.03 0.48
C LYS A 32 0.52 16.13 0.89
N ASN A 33 -0.45 16.49 0.05
CA ASN A 33 -1.44 17.52 0.37
C ASN A 33 -2.34 17.09 1.54
N LEU A 34 -2.84 15.85 1.52
CA LEU A 34 -3.66 15.30 2.61
C LEU A 34 -2.86 15.17 3.91
N LYS A 35 -1.62 14.69 3.83
CA LYS A 35 -0.72 14.60 4.98
C LYS A 35 -0.43 15.98 5.57
N TRP A 36 -0.16 16.98 4.72
CA TRP A 36 0.05 18.35 5.15
C TRP A 36 -1.18 18.90 5.88
N MET A 37 -2.39 18.66 5.35
CA MET A 37 -3.65 19.05 5.99
C MET A 37 -3.80 18.46 7.40
N LEU A 38 -3.42 17.20 7.58
CA LEU A 38 -3.50 16.53 8.89
C LEU A 38 -2.45 17.07 9.88
N GLU A 39 -1.25 17.40 9.39
CA GLU A 39 -0.12 17.81 10.24
C GLU A 39 -0.06 19.32 10.55
N ASN A 40 -0.86 20.14 9.86
CA ASN A 40 -0.85 21.59 9.99
C ASN A 40 -2.24 22.14 10.31
N ASP A 41 -2.29 23.32 10.94
CA ASP A 41 -3.53 24.06 11.15
C ASP A 41 -4.02 24.61 9.80
N ILE A 42 -5.28 24.35 9.45
CA ILE A 42 -5.89 24.73 8.17
C ILE A 42 -6.78 25.97 8.28
N SER A 43 -6.94 26.52 9.49
CA SER A 43 -7.84 27.64 9.77
C SER A 43 -7.47 28.85 8.91
N ASP A 44 -8.42 29.35 8.14
CA ASP A 44 -8.25 30.46 7.20
C ASP A 44 -7.20 30.26 6.08
N ILE A 45 -6.67 29.04 5.91
CA ILE A 45 -5.73 28.70 4.83
C ILE A 45 -6.45 28.00 3.68
N LEU A 46 -7.32 27.05 3.99
CA LEU A 46 -8.02 26.23 3.01
C LEU A 46 -9.51 26.53 3.06
N ASP A 47 -10.10 26.85 1.91
CA ASP A 47 -11.56 27.02 1.78
C ASP A 47 -12.16 25.75 1.17
N LEU A 48 -12.19 24.69 1.96
CA LEU A 48 -12.71 23.38 1.57
C LEU A 48 -14.08 23.12 2.17
N THR A 49 -14.87 22.34 1.45
CA THR A 49 -16.15 21.79 1.93
C THR A 49 -16.11 20.27 1.78
N PHE A 50 -17.08 19.55 2.34
CA PHE A 50 -17.17 18.08 2.16
C PHE A 50 -17.69 17.72 0.76
N SER A 51 -17.00 18.21 -0.27
CA SER A 51 -17.24 17.88 -1.67
C SER A 51 -15.93 17.90 -2.47
N ILE A 52 -15.91 17.14 -3.56
CA ILE A 52 -14.85 17.12 -4.57
C ILE A 52 -15.36 17.92 -5.76
N ASP A 53 -14.59 18.90 -6.23
CA ASP A 53 -14.98 19.69 -7.40
C ASP A 53 -14.91 18.88 -8.71
N ALA A 54 -15.57 19.37 -9.74
CA ALA A 54 -15.61 18.71 -11.04
C ALA A 54 -14.23 18.50 -11.69
N ASP A 55 -13.24 19.37 -11.44
CA ASP A 55 -11.91 19.25 -12.02
C ASP A 55 -11.11 18.13 -11.34
N GLU A 56 -11.18 18.02 -10.02
CA GLU A 56 -10.64 16.89 -9.26
C GLU A 56 -11.35 15.58 -9.61
N GLU A 57 -12.67 15.58 -9.74
CA GLU A 57 -13.45 14.39 -10.12
C GLU A 57 -13.04 13.89 -11.51
N LYS A 58 -12.66 14.79 -12.42
CA LYS A 58 -12.16 14.46 -13.76
C LYS A 58 -10.83 13.73 -13.73
N LEU A 59 -9.96 14.08 -12.78
CA LEU A 59 -8.68 13.41 -12.58
C LEU A 59 -8.87 11.99 -12.01
N ILE A 60 -10.01 11.69 -11.41
CA ILE A 60 -10.33 10.34 -10.93
C ILE A 60 -10.99 9.53 -12.07
N LEU A 61 -11.92 10.16 -12.79
CA LEU A 61 -12.73 9.55 -13.84
C LEU A 61 -12.22 9.89 -15.25
N TYR A 62 -10.96 9.58 -15.54
CA TYR A 62 -10.26 9.94 -16.80
C TYR A 62 -11.04 9.71 -18.11
N GLU A 63 -11.99 8.77 -18.14
CA GLU A 63 -12.79 8.44 -19.32
C GLU A 63 -14.06 9.31 -19.49
N ARG A 64 -14.44 10.10 -18.48
CA ARG A 64 -15.65 10.94 -18.52
C ARG A 64 -15.31 12.36 -18.99
N THR A 65 -15.91 12.76 -20.09
CA THR A 65 -15.76 14.11 -20.66
C THR A 65 -16.48 15.19 -19.85
N GLU A 66 -17.54 14.82 -19.13
CA GLU A 66 -18.31 15.70 -18.26
C GLU A 66 -18.44 15.08 -16.86
N VAL A 67 -18.02 15.83 -15.86
CA VAL A 67 -18.11 15.49 -14.44
C VAL A 67 -18.65 16.70 -13.68
N THR A 68 -19.33 16.44 -12.59
CA THR A 68 -19.91 17.44 -11.69
C THR A 68 -19.34 17.24 -10.30
N ASP A 69 -19.41 18.26 -9.45
CA ASP A 69 -18.94 18.11 -8.07
C ASP A 69 -19.64 16.94 -7.36
N TYR A 70 -18.85 16.19 -6.60
CA TYR A 70 -19.31 15.05 -5.82
C TYR A 70 -19.40 15.43 -4.34
N GLU A 71 -20.53 15.20 -3.69
CA GLU A 71 -20.64 15.43 -2.24
C GLU A 71 -20.14 14.21 -1.45
N LEU A 72 -19.14 14.40 -0.59
CA LEU A 72 -18.59 13.32 0.26
C LEU A 72 -19.56 12.91 1.36
N ILE A 73 -20.41 13.83 1.79
CA ILE A 73 -21.53 13.60 2.72
C ILE A 73 -22.77 14.34 2.18
N PRO A 74 -24.00 13.95 2.58
CA PRO A 74 -25.21 14.66 2.16
C PRO A 74 -25.17 16.15 2.49
N GLY A 75 -25.31 17.01 1.48
CA GLY A 75 -25.22 18.47 1.64
C GLY A 75 -23.80 18.98 1.91
N GLY A 76 -22.79 18.15 1.67
CA GLY A 76 -21.38 18.40 1.99
C GLY A 76 -20.81 19.67 1.36
N ARG A 77 -21.36 20.14 0.23
CA ARG A 77 -21.00 21.43 -0.39
C ARG A 77 -21.20 22.63 0.53
N ASN A 78 -22.05 22.52 1.54
CA ASN A 78 -22.34 23.59 2.50
C ASN A 78 -21.67 23.37 3.86
N ILE A 79 -20.94 22.28 4.03
CA ILE A 79 -20.29 21.91 5.28
C ILE A 79 -18.79 22.17 5.09
N ARG A 80 -18.28 23.18 5.78
CA ARG A 80 -16.85 23.54 5.70
C ARG A 80 -15.98 22.51 6.42
N VAL A 81 -14.81 22.30 5.87
CA VAL A 81 -13.75 21.54 6.53
C VAL A 81 -13.11 22.45 7.58
N THR A 82 -12.99 21.94 8.81
CA THR A 82 -12.43 22.63 9.98
C THR A 82 -11.42 21.71 10.67
N GLU A 83 -10.65 22.24 11.62
CA GLU A 83 -9.71 21.44 12.40
C GLU A 83 -10.37 20.24 13.10
N GLU A 84 -11.62 20.39 13.54
CA GLU A 84 -12.34 19.33 14.24
C GLU A 84 -12.79 18.18 13.31
N ASN A 85 -12.95 18.44 12.02
CA ASN A 85 -13.54 17.49 11.07
C ASN A 85 -12.61 17.11 9.90
N LYS A 86 -11.42 17.71 9.79
CA LYS A 86 -10.47 17.43 8.69
C LYS A 86 -10.05 15.96 8.58
N HIS A 87 -9.97 15.24 9.69
CA HIS A 87 -9.69 13.80 9.67
C HIS A 87 -10.79 13.02 8.91
N GLN A 88 -12.06 13.33 9.19
CA GLN A 88 -13.18 12.73 8.49
C GLN A 88 -13.18 13.09 7.00
N TYR A 89 -12.86 14.35 6.67
CA TYR A 89 -12.72 14.78 5.28
C TYR A 89 -11.66 13.94 4.55
N VAL A 90 -10.45 13.81 5.12
CA VAL A 90 -9.36 13.03 4.51
C VAL A 90 -9.73 11.56 4.33
N ASP A 91 -10.40 10.94 5.31
CA ASP A 91 -10.85 9.55 5.19
C ASP A 91 -11.87 9.36 4.05
N LEU A 92 -12.84 10.28 3.92
CA LEU A 92 -13.86 10.23 2.86
C LEU A 92 -13.27 10.49 1.48
N VAL A 93 -12.31 11.41 1.37
CA VAL A 93 -11.58 11.67 0.13
C VAL A 93 -10.82 10.42 -0.32
N ALA A 94 -10.14 9.74 0.61
CA ALA A 94 -9.42 8.50 0.33
C ALA A 94 -10.36 7.39 -0.13
N GLU A 95 -11.47 7.18 0.59
CA GLU A 95 -12.50 6.21 0.21
C GLU A 95 -13.07 6.50 -1.18
N HIS A 96 -13.35 7.78 -1.48
CA HIS A 96 -13.93 8.18 -2.75
C HIS A 96 -12.99 7.92 -3.92
N ARG A 97 -11.75 8.43 -3.84
CA ARG A 97 -10.75 8.30 -4.91
C ARG A 97 -10.40 6.84 -5.19
N LEU A 98 -10.31 6.02 -4.16
CA LEU A 98 -9.81 4.64 -4.27
C LEU A 98 -10.91 3.61 -4.48
N THR A 99 -12.17 3.92 -4.14
CA THR A 99 -13.26 2.94 -4.24
C THR A 99 -14.55 3.49 -4.82
N THR A 100 -15.11 4.59 -4.30
CA THR A 100 -16.48 5.00 -4.64
C THR A 100 -16.60 5.53 -6.06
N ALA A 101 -15.67 6.38 -6.51
CA ALA A 101 -15.68 6.93 -7.86
C ALA A 101 -15.59 5.83 -8.95
N ILE A 102 -14.80 4.79 -8.69
CA ILE A 102 -14.54 3.68 -9.62
C ILE A 102 -15.35 2.41 -9.31
N ARG A 103 -16.39 2.51 -8.47
CA ARG A 103 -17.21 1.37 -8.04
C ARG A 103 -17.80 0.58 -9.21
N PRO A 104 -18.30 1.20 -10.30
CA PRO A 104 -18.80 0.44 -11.45
C PRO A 104 -17.75 -0.46 -12.10
N GLN A 105 -16.51 0.02 -12.21
CA GLN A 105 -15.38 -0.71 -12.78
C GLN A 105 -14.94 -1.84 -11.86
N ILE A 106 -14.85 -1.59 -10.55
CA ILE A 106 -14.59 -2.62 -9.54
C ILE A 106 -15.65 -3.72 -9.62
N ASN A 107 -16.93 -3.35 -9.65
CA ASN A 107 -18.02 -4.33 -9.71
C ASN A 107 -17.99 -5.16 -11.00
N ALA A 108 -17.75 -4.53 -12.15
CA ALA A 108 -17.64 -5.24 -13.42
C ALA A 108 -16.44 -6.22 -13.44
N PHE A 109 -15.31 -5.82 -12.85
CA PHE A 109 -14.16 -6.71 -12.66
C PHE A 109 -14.50 -7.88 -11.74
N LEU A 110 -15.11 -7.62 -10.59
CA LEU A 110 -15.51 -8.66 -9.63
C LEU A 110 -16.54 -9.61 -10.22
N GLU A 111 -17.49 -9.12 -11.01
CA GLU A 111 -18.46 -9.96 -11.72
C GLU A 111 -17.74 -10.94 -12.65
N GLY A 112 -16.89 -10.44 -13.56
CA GLY A 112 -16.14 -11.29 -14.48
C GLY A 112 -15.14 -12.23 -13.79
N PHE A 113 -14.56 -11.81 -12.67
CA PHE A 113 -13.65 -12.63 -11.88
C PHE A 113 -14.40 -13.78 -11.17
N ASN A 114 -15.55 -13.48 -10.56
CA ASN A 114 -16.39 -14.46 -9.86
C ASN A 114 -17.07 -15.46 -10.80
N GLU A 115 -17.23 -15.13 -12.09
CA GLU A 115 -17.65 -16.10 -13.11
C GLU A 115 -16.64 -17.24 -13.30
N LEU A 116 -15.35 -17.00 -13.03
CA LEU A 116 -14.28 -17.97 -13.22
C LEU A 116 -13.88 -18.67 -11.92
N ILE A 117 -13.82 -17.94 -10.81
CA ILE A 117 -13.39 -18.46 -9.51
C ILE A 117 -14.42 -18.07 -8.45
N HIS A 118 -14.96 -19.07 -7.75
CA HIS A 118 -15.96 -18.81 -6.71
C HIS A 118 -15.35 -18.00 -5.57
N ARG A 119 -16.07 -16.95 -5.14
CA ARG A 119 -15.67 -16.02 -4.07
C ARG A 119 -15.12 -16.73 -2.83
N ASP A 120 -15.82 -17.75 -2.34
CA ASP A 120 -15.45 -18.47 -1.11
C ASP A 120 -14.07 -19.14 -1.16
N LEU A 121 -13.56 -19.44 -2.36
CA LEU A 121 -12.23 -20.01 -2.54
C LEU A 121 -11.12 -18.96 -2.41
N ILE A 122 -11.46 -17.69 -2.63
CA ILE A 122 -10.50 -16.59 -2.65
C ILE A 122 -10.55 -15.80 -1.34
N SER A 123 -11.70 -15.75 -0.67
CA SER A 123 -11.86 -15.02 0.59
C SER A 123 -11.02 -15.56 1.76
N ILE A 124 -10.38 -16.72 1.60
CA ILE A 124 -9.46 -17.28 2.60
C ILE A 124 -8.06 -16.63 2.54
N PHE A 125 -7.73 -15.94 1.45
CA PHE A 125 -6.43 -15.29 1.23
C PHE A 125 -6.53 -13.79 1.51
N ASN A 126 -5.49 -13.23 2.12
CA ASN A 126 -5.29 -11.76 2.13
C ASN A 126 -4.77 -11.25 0.76
N ASP A 127 -4.63 -9.93 0.61
CA ASP A 127 -4.16 -9.31 -0.64
C ASP A 127 -2.77 -9.79 -1.08
N LYS A 128 -1.85 -9.98 -0.13
CA LYS A 128 -0.48 -10.43 -0.42
C LYS A 128 -0.43 -11.89 -0.84
N GLU A 129 -1.20 -12.74 -0.18
CA GLU A 129 -1.34 -14.15 -0.53
C GLU A 129 -2.02 -14.32 -1.89
N LEU A 130 -3.05 -13.51 -2.16
CA LEU A 130 -3.72 -13.49 -3.46
C LEU A 130 -2.76 -13.04 -4.57
N GLU A 131 -1.92 -12.02 -4.32
CA GLU A 131 -0.89 -11.59 -5.27
C GLU A 131 0.11 -12.72 -5.57
N LEU A 132 0.56 -13.46 -4.55
CA LEU A 132 1.47 -14.60 -4.70
C LEU A 132 0.80 -15.77 -5.43
N LEU A 133 -0.48 -16.03 -5.17
CA LEU A 133 -1.24 -17.07 -5.86
C LEU A 133 -1.35 -16.78 -7.37
N ILE A 134 -1.59 -15.51 -7.72
CA ILE A 134 -1.74 -15.08 -9.12
C ILE A 134 -0.38 -14.97 -9.82
N SER A 135 0.63 -14.42 -9.14
CA SER A 135 1.94 -14.11 -9.74
C SER A 135 2.94 -15.28 -9.65
N GLY A 136 2.68 -16.25 -8.77
CA GLY A 136 3.62 -17.31 -8.41
C GLY A 136 4.70 -16.82 -7.43
N LEU A 137 5.43 -17.77 -6.84
CA LEU A 137 6.58 -17.46 -5.99
C LEU A 137 7.78 -17.06 -6.87
N PRO A 138 8.33 -15.84 -6.70
CA PRO A 138 9.52 -15.42 -7.43
C PRO A 138 10.76 -16.22 -6.99
N ASP A 139 11.70 -16.44 -7.90
CA ASP A 139 13.04 -16.85 -7.53
C ASP A 139 13.88 -15.59 -7.29
N ILE A 140 14.09 -15.27 -6.01
CA ILE A 140 14.76 -14.03 -5.60
C ILE A 140 16.26 -14.29 -5.51
N ASP A 141 17.01 -13.66 -6.42
CA ASP A 141 18.47 -13.58 -6.35
C ASP A 141 18.88 -12.60 -5.24
N LEU A 142 19.30 -13.13 -4.10
CA LEU A 142 19.70 -12.32 -2.94
C LEU A 142 21.04 -11.62 -3.14
N ASP A 143 21.93 -12.16 -3.97
CA ASP A 143 23.20 -11.50 -4.27
C ASP A 143 22.96 -10.27 -5.13
N ASP A 144 22.07 -10.36 -6.12
CA ASP A 144 21.62 -9.21 -6.91
C ASP A 144 20.87 -8.18 -6.06
N LEU A 145 19.94 -8.60 -5.20
CA LEU A 145 19.23 -7.70 -4.29
C LEU A 145 20.21 -6.95 -3.38
N ARG A 146 21.17 -7.67 -2.79
CA ARG A 146 22.20 -7.11 -1.90
C ARG A 146 23.13 -6.15 -2.63
N ALA A 147 23.55 -6.47 -3.85
CA ALA A 147 24.38 -5.59 -4.67
C ALA A 147 23.67 -4.29 -5.05
N ASN A 148 22.34 -4.32 -5.13
CA ASN A 148 21.50 -3.17 -5.47
C ASN A 148 20.78 -2.56 -4.26
N THR A 149 21.28 -2.79 -3.04
CA THR A 149 20.73 -2.19 -1.82
C THR A 149 21.55 -0.97 -1.37
N GLU A 150 20.86 0.12 -1.06
CA GLU A 150 21.44 1.33 -0.46
C GLU A 150 21.22 1.36 1.06
N TYR A 151 22.17 1.97 1.79
CA TYR A 151 22.13 2.05 3.25
C TYR A 151 22.18 3.51 3.70
N SER A 152 21.27 3.89 4.60
CA SER A 152 21.23 5.22 5.22
C SER A 152 21.34 5.09 6.74
N GLY A 153 22.33 5.76 7.35
CA GLY A 153 22.64 5.59 8.78
C GLY A 153 23.25 4.22 9.14
N TYR A 154 23.45 3.36 8.15
CA TYR A 154 24.17 2.09 8.24
C TYR A 154 25.25 2.02 7.15
N SER A 155 26.12 1.02 7.26
CA SER A 155 27.04 0.60 6.20
C SER A 155 26.91 -0.90 5.99
N ALA A 156 27.42 -1.42 4.86
CA ALA A 156 27.48 -2.86 4.62
C ALA A 156 28.28 -3.64 5.70
N ALA A 157 29.14 -2.95 6.45
CA ALA A 157 29.93 -3.52 7.56
C ALA A 157 29.21 -3.45 8.92
N SER A 158 28.06 -2.76 9.00
CA SER A 158 27.30 -2.66 10.25
C SER A 158 26.80 -4.05 10.68
N PRO A 159 26.96 -4.45 11.96
CA PRO A 159 26.57 -5.79 12.42
C PRO A 159 25.12 -6.14 12.09
N VAL A 160 24.20 -5.19 12.27
CA VAL A 160 22.77 -5.33 11.96
C VAL A 160 22.52 -5.63 10.48
N ILE A 161 23.29 -5.05 9.57
CA ILE A 161 23.17 -5.31 8.13
C ILE A 161 23.72 -6.69 7.77
N GLN A 162 24.82 -7.13 8.39
CA GLN A 162 25.33 -8.48 8.21
C GLN A 162 24.33 -9.52 8.71
N TRP A 163 23.76 -9.30 9.90
CA TRP A 163 22.70 -10.14 10.46
C TRP A 163 21.46 -10.16 9.56
N PHE A 164 21.03 -9.02 9.03
CA PHE A 164 19.91 -8.95 8.10
C PHE A 164 20.12 -9.89 6.91
N TRP A 165 21.25 -9.79 6.21
CA TRP A 165 21.50 -10.65 5.04
C TRP A 165 21.66 -12.13 5.43
N GLU A 166 22.26 -12.44 6.58
CA GLU A 166 22.34 -13.82 7.06
C GLU A 166 20.96 -14.41 7.39
N VAL A 167 20.07 -13.63 8.00
CA VAL A 167 18.69 -14.03 8.29
C VAL A 167 17.93 -14.21 6.98
N VAL A 168 17.97 -13.22 6.08
CA VAL A 168 17.29 -13.26 4.78
C VAL A 168 17.76 -14.45 3.93
N GLN A 169 19.05 -14.80 3.98
CA GLN A 169 19.57 -15.99 3.30
C GLN A 169 18.88 -17.28 3.76
N GLY A 170 18.62 -17.40 5.08
CA GLY A 170 18.00 -18.55 5.72
C GLY A 170 16.48 -18.62 5.61
N LEU A 171 15.82 -17.55 5.13
CA LEU A 171 14.37 -17.53 4.95
C LEU A 171 13.90 -18.54 3.90
N SER A 172 12.66 -19.00 4.06
CA SER A 172 11.96 -19.79 3.04
C SER A 172 11.73 -18.96 1.77
N LYS A 173 11.41 -19.61 0.64
CA LYS A 173 11.06 -18.87 -0.59
C LYS A 173 9.84 -17.96 -0.38
N GLU A 174 8.86 -18.42 0.40
CA GLU A 174 7.68 -17.65 0.74
C GLU A 174 8.03 -16.42 1.57
N ASP A 175 8.88 -16.57 2.59
CA ASP A 175 9.24 -15.44 3.47
C ASP A 175 10.13 -14.42 2.77
N LYS A 176 10.95 -14.84 1.80
CA LYS A 176 11.66 -13.91 0.90
C LYS A 176 10.68 -13.12 0.03
N ALA A 177 9.63 -13.76 -0.49
CA ALA A 177 8.61 -13.08 -1.27
C ALA A 177 7.78 -12.11 -0.40
N ARG A 178 7.43 -12.51 0.83
CA ARG A 178 6.77 -11.64 1.83
C ARG A 178 7.64 -10.45 2.20
N LEU A 179 8.95 -10.63 2.39
CA LEU A 179 9.88 -9.53 2.63
C LEU A 179 9.89 -8.54 1.46
N LEU A 180 9.92 -9.05 0.22
CA LEU A 180 9.89 -8.19 -0.96
C LEU A 180 8.58 -7.41 -1.06
N GLN A 181 7.43 -8.07 -0.83
CA GLN A 181 6.12 -7.41 -0.74
C GLN A 181 6.05 -6.38 0.37
N PHE A 182 6.61 -6.68 1.53
CA PHE A 182 6.64 -5.78 2.67
C PHE A 182 7.37 -4.48 2.33
N VAL A 183 8.51 -4.57 1.64
CA VAL A 183 9.36 -3.40 1.36
C VAL A 183 8.99 -2.68 0.07
N THR A 184 8.47 -3.37 -0.94
CA THR A 184 8.24 -2.82 -2.29
C THR A 184 6.76 -2.76 -2.69
N GLY A 185 5.88 -3.38 -1.89
CA GLY A 185 4.45 -3.49 -2.20
C GLY A 185 4.11 -4.59 -3.20
N THR A 186 5.09 -5.30 -3.76
CA THR A 186 4.90 -6.39 -4.72
C THR A 186 5.90 -7.52 -4.51
N SER A 187 5.54 -8.72 -4.93
CA SER A 187 6.41 -9.89 -5.01
C SER A 187 7.19 -9.97 -6.33
N LYS A 188 6.92 -9.09 -7.30
CA LYS A 188 7.51 -9.16 -8.64
C LYS A 188 8.94 -8.64 -8.65
N VAL A 189 9.84 -9.45 -9.21
CA VAL A 189 11.22 -9.04 -9.51
C VAL A 189 11.27 -8.45 -10.92
N PRO A 190 11.88 -7.27 -11.15
CA PRO A 190 12.04 -6.74 -12.50
C PRO A 190 12.81 -7.70 -13.40
N LEU A 191 12.46 -7.76 -14.69
CA LEU A 191 13.14 -8.63 -15.67
C LEU A 191 14.64 -8.33 -15.79
N GLU A 192 15.02 -7.07 -15.55
CA GLU A 192 16.41 -6.58 -15.60
C GLU A 192 17.12 -6.70 -14.23
N GLY A 193 16.51 -7.36 -13.24
CA GLY A 193 17.04 -7.52 -11.89
C GLY A 193 16.77 -6.32 -10.98
N PHE A 194 17.30 -6.37 -9.77
CA PHE A 194 17.02 -5.37 -8.72
C PHE A 194 17.64 -3.99 -9.00
N SER A 195 18.59 -3.90 -9.95
CA SER A 195 19.12 -2.62 -10.42
C SER A 195 18.05 -1.74 -11.10
N ALA A 196 17.00 -2.36 -11.65
CA ALA A 196 15.91 -1.70 -12.37
C ALA A 196 14.64 -1.55 -11.51
N LEU A 197 14.74 -1.73 -10.18
CA LEU A 197 13.63 -1.49 -9.26
C LEU A 197 13.06 -0.09 -9.49
N GLN A 198 11.73 -0.04 -9.63
CA GLN A 198 10.98 1.21 -9.74
C GLN A 198 10.36 1.53 -8.39
N GLY A 199 10.40 2.80 -8.04
CA GLY A 199 9.58 3.40 -7.00
C GLY A 199 8.77 4.52 -7.60
N ILE A 200 8.27 5.39 -6.74
CA ILE A 200 7.32 6.42 -7.14
C ILE A 200 7.89 7.51 -8.05
N SER A 201 9.18 7.81 -7.90
CA SER A 201 9.89 8.83 -8.67
C SER A 201 10.69 8.23 -9.85
N GLY A 202 10.34 7.01 -10.28
CA GLY A 202 11.07 6.24 -11.29
C GLY A 202 12.07 5.27 -10.66
N SER A 203 13.27 5.18 -11.23
CA SER A 203 14.30 4.24 -10.77
C SER A 203 14.66 4.47 -9.29
N GLN A 204 14.34 3.50 -8.44
CA GLN A 204 14.53 3.58 -6.99
C GLN A 204 14.97 2.21 -6.48
N LYS A 205 16.21 2.12 -6.02
CA LYS A 205 16.79 0.91 -5.44
C LYS A 205 16.10 0.51 -4.12
N PHE A 206 16.32 -0.73 -3.72
CA PHE A 206 16.00 -1.20 -2.37
C PHE A 206 16.86 -0.43 -1.36
N GLN A 207 16.27 0.01 -0.25
CA GLN A 207 16.96 0.84 0.74
C GLN A 207 16.74 0.31 2.15
N ILE A 208 17.79 0.35 2.97
CA ILE A 208 17.72 0.06 4.40
C ILE A 208 18.16 1.29 5.19
N HIS A 209 17.25 1.84 5.99
CA HIS A 209 17.47 3.05 6.78
C HIS A 209 17.53 2.70 8.27
N LYS A 210 18.50 3.28 8.98
CA LYS A 210 18.53 3.25 10.45
C LYS A 210 17.48 4.21 10.99
N ALA A 211 16.43 3.69 11.63
CA ALA A 211 15.38 4.52 12.21
C ALA A 211 14.86 3.94 13.53
N GLY A 212 14.45 4.79 14.48
CA GLY A 212 13.73 4.47 15.74
C GLY A 212 14.37 3.50 16.74
N SER A 213 13.56 2.97 17.66
CA SER A 213 14.01 2.24 18.86
C SER A 213 14.11 0.72 18.63
N PRO A 214 15.04 0.00 19.29
CA PRO A 214 15.13 -1.47 19.25
C PRO A 214 13.87 -2.21 19.70
N ASP A 215 12.99 -1.56 20.47
CA ASP A 215 11.75 -2.17 20.96
C ASP A 215 10.63 -2.21 19.90
N HIS A 216 10.79 -1.49 18.78
CA HIS A 216 9.80 -1.40 17.72
C HIS A 216 10.06 -2.40 16.59
N LEU A 217 9.00 -2.79 15.89
CA LEU A 217 9.10 -3.57 14.66
C LEU A 217 9.79 -2.76 13.54
N PRO A 218 10.40 -3.44 12.55
CA PRO A 218 10.74 -2.82 11.29
C PRO A 218 9.47 -2.25 10.63
N SER A 219 9.63 -1.17 9.88
CA SER A 219 8.55 -0.58 9.08
C SER A 219 9.00 -0.39 7.64
N ALA A 220 8.07 -0.30 6.70
CA ALA A 220 8.37 -0.12 5.29
C ALA A 220 7.65 1.09 4.70
N ARG A 221 8.26 1.65 3.65
CA ARG A 221 7.71 2.69 2.79
C ARG A 221 7.80 2.18 1.36
N THR A 222 6.72 1.53 0.90
CA THR A 222 6.70 0.74 -0.33
C THR A 222 6.97 1.57 -1.59
N CYS A 223 6.37 2.75 -1.66
CA CYS A 223 6.60 3.79 -2.67
C CYS A 223 8.09 4.21 -2.82
N LEU A 224 8.91 4.00 -1.78
CA LEU A 224 10.35 4.31 -1.77
C LEU A 224 11.25 3.07 -1.80
N ASN A 225 10.68 1.86 -1.87
CA ASN A 225 11.39 0.58 -1.71
C ASN A 225 12.24 0.55 -0.44
N GLN A 226 11.71 1.09 0.66
CA GLN A 226 12.51 1.43 1.83
C GLN A 226 12.11 0.64 3.08
N LEU A 227 13.08 -0.03 3.68
CA LEU A 227 12.97 -0.71 4.97
C LEU A 227 13.61 0.16 6.07
N ASP A 228 12.81 0.59 7.03
CA ASP A 228 13.28 1.20 8.27
C ASP A 228 13.64 0.09 9.27
N LEU A 229 14.95 -0.16 9.41
CA LEU A 229 15.50 -1.20 10.26
C LEU A 229 16.10 -0.60 11.55
N ARG A 230 15.83 -1.24 12.69
CA ARG A 230 16.31 -0.80 14.00
C ARG A 230 17.68 -1.38 14.31
N GLU A 231 18.39 -0.76 15.26
CA GLU A 231 19.65 -1.31 15.78
C GLU A 231 19.39 -2.37 16.86
N TYR A 232 18.95 -3.55 16.41
CA TYR A 232 18.64 -4.65 17.32
C TYR A 232 19.87 -5.15 18.08
N PRO A 233 19.70 -5.65 19.33
CA PRO A 233 20.83 -6.04 20.18
C PRO A 233 21.49 -7.36 19.77
N SER A 234 20.80 -8.20 18.98
CA SER A 234 21.32 -9.49 18.52
C SER A 234 20.68 -9.92 17.20
N LYS A 235 21.34 -10.85 16.49
CA LYS A 235 20.81 -11.49 15.28
C LYS A 235 19.46 -12.17 15.52
N GLN A 236 19.33 -12.91 16.63
CA GLN A 236 18.09 -13.58 16.99
C GLN A 236 16.93 -12.58 17.17
N HIS A 237 17.20 -11.45 17.83
CA HIS A 237 16.18 -10.42 18.00
C HIS A 237 15.78 -9.77 16.68
N LEU A 238 16.74 -9.54 15.77
CA LEU A 238 16.45 -9.08 14.41
C LEU A 238 15.55 -10.07 13.66
N GLU A 239 15.88 -11.37 13.71
CA GLU A 239 15.13 -12.43 13.04
C GLU A 239 13.69 -12.51 13.54
N GLU A 240 13.48 -12.56 14.86
CA GLU A 240 12.16 -12.59 15.48
C GLU A 240 11.32 -11.36 15.08
N ARG A 241 11.91 -10.16 15.12
CA ARG A 241 11.21 -8.91 14.80
C ARG A 241 10.93 -8.76 13.30
N LEU A 242 11.83 -9.22 12.45
CA LEU A 242 11.67 -9.19 10.99
C LEU A 242 10.56 -10.13 10.54
N LEU A 243 10.59 -11.39 11.02
CA LEU A 243 9.54 -12.37 10.74
C LEU A 243 8.18 -11.85 11.23
N LEU A 244 8.13 -11.34 12.46
CA LEU A 244 6.89 -10.80 12.99
C LEU A 244 6.36 -9.66 12.11
N ALA A 245 7.21 -8.74 11.65
CA ALA A 245 6.76 -7.66 10.77
C ALA A 245 6.28 -8.12 9.40
N ILE A 246 6.97 -9.05 8.73
CA ILE A 246 6.56 -9.52 7.40
C ILE A 246 5.33 -10.44 7.43
N HIS A 247 5.01 -11.03 8.59
CA HIS A 247 3.79 -11.81 8.80
C HIS A 247 2.63 -10.94 9.33
N GLU A 248 2.85 -10.09 10.33
CA GLU A 248 1.80 -9.20 10.88
C GLU A 248 1.39 -8.09 9.92
N ALA A 249 2.30 -7.61 9.05
CA ALA A 249 1.90 -6.69 7.98
C ALA A 249 0.88 -7.31 7.03
N ASN A 250 0.79 -8.65 6.96
CA ASN A 250 -0.24 -9.35 6.21
C ASN A 250 -1.53 -9.56 7.04
N GLU A 251 -1.44 -9.59 8.38
CA GLU A 251 -2.59 -9.81 9.27
C GLU A 251 -3.26 -8.51 9.73
N ARG A 252 -2.57 -7.37 9.82
CA ARG A 252 -3.14 -6.10 10.31
C ARG A 252 -4.19 -5.46 9.39
N PHE A 253 -4.42 -6.06 8.22
CA PHE A 253 -5.49 -5.72 7.28
C PHE A 253 -6.65 -6.74 7.28
N GLY A 254 -6.60 -7.76 8.14
CA GLY A 254 -7.68 -8.70 8.38
C GLY A 254 -8.07 -8.68 9.85
N TYR A 255 -9.33 -8.35 10.13
CA TYR A 255 -9.97 -8.27 11.45
C TYR A 255 -9.76 -6.96 12.22
N GLY A 256 -10.68 -6.03 11.91
CA GLY A 256 -11.08 -4.89 12.73
C GLY A 256 -12.42 -4.36 12.24
#